data_AF-W8VZ93-F1
#
_entry.id   AF-W8VZ93-F1
#
_cell.length_a   1.000
_cell.length_b   1.000
_cell.length_c   1.000
_cell.angle_alpha   90.00
_cell.angle_beta   90.00
_cell.angle_gamma   90.00
#
_symmetry.space_group_name_H-M   'P 1'
#
loop_
_entity.id
_entity.type
_entity.pdbx_description
1 polymer ?
#
loop_
_entity_poly.entity_id
_entity_poly.type
_entity_poly.pdbx_seq_one_letter_code
_entity_poly.pdbx_strand_id
1 'polypeptide(L)'
;MRNLFIYYFLILLPPVLLFWFKDSAGISSTVWIASISGYALVYRTYVDGKRLAAKNIIREKDIWKMILPGRRWLHFRELYLKP
;
A
#
# COMPACT_ATOMS: atom_id res chain seq x y z
N MET A 1 3.69 -11.12 -5.24
CA MET A 1 3.79 -9.97 -6.17
C MET A 1 5.25 -9.76 -6.52
N ARG A 2 5.76 -10.45 -7.55
CA ARG A 2 7.12 -10.18 -8.02
C ARG A 2 7.10 -9.03 -9.03
N ASN A 3 6.23 -9.16 -10.04
CA ASN A 3 6.03 -8.15 -11.07
C ASN A 3 5.79 -6.74 -10.50
N LEU A 4 6.68 -5.82 -10.88
CA LEU A 4 6.69 -4.41 -10.49
C LEU A 4 5.47 -3.65 -10.98
N PHE A 5 4.95 -3.95 -12.18
CA PHE A 5 3.77 -3.30 -12.74
C PHE A 5 2.52 -3.56 -11.90
N ILE A 6 2.29 -4.83 -11.52
CA ILE A 6 1.13 -5.21 -10.69
C ILE A 6 1.16 -4.49 -9.35
N TYR A 7 2.35 -4.37 -8.76
CA TYR A 7 2.52 -3.65 -7.50
C TYR A 7 2.19 -2.16 -7.66
N TYR A 8 2.75 -1.47 -8.67
CA TYR A 8 2.44 -0.06 -8.90
C TYR A 8 0.95 0.16 -9.18
N PHE A 9 0.34 -0.72 -9.98
CA PHE A 9 -1.09 -0.69 -10.24
C PHE A 9 -1.90 -0.77 -8.94
N LEU A 10 -1.60 -1.74 -8.07
CA LEU A 10 -2.30 -1.91 -6.79
C LEU A 10 -2.13 -0.72 -5.85
N ILE A 11 -1.05 0.04 -5.96
CA ILE A 11 -0.79 1.18 -5.09
C ILE A 11 -1.42 2.45 -5.61
N LEU A 12 -1.43 2.64 -6.92
CA LEU A 12 -1.93 3.85 -7.55
C LEU A 12 -3.44 3.78 -7.78
N LEU A 13 -4.00 2.60 -8.04
CA LEU A 13 -5.42 2.44 -8.31
C LEU A 13 -6.30 2.92 -7.14
N PRO A 14 -6.11 2.50 -5.87
CA PRO A 14 -6.97 2.93 -4.77
C PRO A 14 -7.01 4.46 -4.56
N PRO A 15 -5.88 5.20 -4.46
CA PRO A 15 -5.92 6.64 -4.28
C PRO A 15 -6.50 7.37 -5.51
N VAL A 16 -6.27 6.88 -6.73
CA VAL A 16 -6.89 7.45 -7.94
C VAL A 16 -8.41 7.30 -7.88
N LEU A 17 -8.92 6.13 -7.50
CA LEU A 17 -10.35 5.90 -7.33
C LEU A 17 -10.93 6.78 -6.21
N LEU A 18 -10.26 6.85 -5.05
CA LEU A 18 -10.70 7.71 -3.95
C LEU A 18 -10.76 9.20 -4.33
N PHE A 19 -9.86 9.65 -5.19
CA PHE A 19 -9.87 11.02 -5.70
C PHE A 19 -11.00 11.23 -6.72
N TRP A 20 -11.19 10.28 -7.64
CA TRP A 20 -12.27 10.36 -8.64
C TRP A 20 -13.65 10.39 -7.96
N PHE A 21 -13.87 9.52 -6.97
CA PHE A 21 -15.14 9.43 -6.26
C PHE A 21 -15.39 10.55 -5.25
N LYS A 22 -14.44 11.47 -5.06
CA LYS A 22 -14.54 12.54 -4.07
C LYS A 22 -15.79 13.40 -4.26
N ASP A 23 -16.09 13.76 -5.51
CA ASP A 23 -17.15 14.73 -5.83
C ASP A 23 -18.42 14.06 -6.40
N SER A 24 -18.36 12.78 -6.77
CA SER A 24 -19.45 12.07 -7.44
C SER A 24 -20.34 11.25 -6.52
N ALA A 25 -19.93 11.04 -5.28
CA ALA A 25 -20.71 10.38 -4.25
C ALA A 25 -20.80 11.36 -3.07
N GLY A 26 -21.95 11.48 -2.42
CA GLY A 26 -22.14 12.32 -1.22
C GLY A 26 -21.36 11.84 0.00
N ILE A 27 -20.09 11.47 -0.20
CA ILE A 27 -19.14 10.98 0.78
C ILE A 27 -18.82 12.16 1.69
N SER A 28 -19.16 12.01 2.96
CA SER A 28 -18.78 13.00 3.96
C SER A 28 -17.26 13.08 4.08
N SER A 29 -16.74 14.25 4.44
CA SER A 29 -15.31 14.47 4.67
C SER A 29 -14.72 13.43 5.63
N THR A 30 -15.49 13.01 6.64
CA THR A 30 -15.09 11.96 7.60
C THR A 30 -14.83 10.63 6.93
N VAL A 31 -15.73 10.17 6.05
CA VAL A 31 -15.58 8.89 5.34
C VAL A 31 -14.40 8.96 4.36
N TRP A 32 -14.21 10.10 3.71
CA TRP A 32 -13.08 10.30 2.80
C TRP A 32 -11.73 10.23 3.53
N ILE A 33 -11.60 10.94 4.66
CA ILE A 33 -10.39 10.91 5.51
C ILE A 33 -10.14 9.50 6.08
N ALA A 34 -11.19 8.83 6.55
CA ALA A 34 -11.08 7.46 7.06
C ALA A 34 -10.61 6.49 5.95
N SER A 35 -11.12 6.66 4.72
CA SER A 35 -10.74 5.83 3.57
C SER A 35 -9.28 6.02 3.17
N ILE A 36 -8.81 7.27 3.11
CA ILE A 36 -7.39 7.59 2.84
C ILE A 36 -6.50 7.04 3.94
N SER A 37 -6.91 7.18 5.20
CA SER A 37 -6.15 6.66 6.36
C SER A 37 -6.09 5.14 6.33
N GLY A 38 -7.20 4.46 6.04
CA GLY A 38 -7.26 3.01 5.87
C GLY A 38 -6.38 2.54 4.71
N TYR A 39 -6.38 3.27 3.59
CA TYR A 39 -5.46 3.01 2.49
C TYR A 39 -3.99 3.14 2.94
N ALA A 40 -3.62 4.25 3.57
CA ALA A 40 -2.23 4.56 3.92
C ALA A 40 -1.67 3.62 5.01
N LEU A 41 -2.48 3.26 6.01
CA LEU A 41 -2.03 2.49 7.17
C LEU A 41 -2.22 0.99 7.00
N VAL A 42 -3.36 0.56 6.43
CA VAL A 42 -3.74 -0.86 6.37
C VAL A 42 -3.36 -1.43 5.01
N TYR A 43 -3.99 -0.91 3.95
CA TYR A 43 -3.84 -1.46 2.60
C TYR A 43 -2.38 -1.36 2.12
N ARG A 44 -1.78 -0.17 2.27
CA ARG A 44 -0.41 0.08 1.81
C ARG A 44 0.60 -0.80 2.52
N THR A 45 0.48 -0.96 3.84
CA THR A 45 1.32 -1.84 4.67
C THR A 45 1.21 -3.29 4.23
N TYR A 46 -0.02 -3.77 4.02
CA TYR A 46 -0.26 -5.14 3.58
C TYR A 46 0.31 -5.41 2.17
N VAL A 47 0.08 -4.50 1.21
CA VAL A 47 0.60 -4.65 -0.16
C VAL A 47 2.12 -4.66 -0.19
N ASP A 48 2.77 -3.76 0.55
CA ASP A 48 4.23 -3.74 0.64
C ASP A 48 4.79 -5.00 1.30
N GLY A 49 4.22 -5.39 2.44
CA GLY A 49 4.64 -6.59 3.13
C GLY A 49 4.43 -7.84 2.28
N LYS A 50 3.28 -7.98 1.60
CA LYS A 50 3.00 -9.14 0.73
C LYS A 50 3.93 -9.19 -0.48
N ARG A 51 4.39 -8.04 -0.99
CA ARG A 51 5.45 -8.00 -2.01
C ARG A 51 6.77 -8.53 -1.45
N LEU A 52 7.21 -8.03 -0.30
CA LEU A 52 8.46 -8.45 0.33
C LEU A 52 8.45 -9.92 0.75
N ALA A 53 7.32 -10.41 1.25
CA ALA A 53 7.13 -11.82 1.56
C ALA A 53 7.20 -12.69 0.30
N ALA A 54 6.56 -12.28 -0.80
CA ALA A 54 6.68 -12.99 -2.08
C ALA A 54 8.10 -12.98 -2.69
N LYS A 55 8.95 -12.07 -2.21
CA LYS A 55 10.39 -12.00 -2.53
C LYS A 55 11.26 -12.72 -1.50
N ASN A 56 10.68 -13.40 -0.51
CA ASN A 56 11.36 -14.07 0.61
C ASN A 56 12.25 -13.13 1.46
N ILE A 57 11.99 -11.82 1.45
CA ILE A 57 12.77 -10.83 2.23
C ILE A 57 12.28 -10.78 3.68
N ILE A 58 10.96 -10.94 3.87
CA ILE A 58 10.32 -11.03 5.19
C ILE A 58 9.42 -12.26 5.24
N ARG A 59 9.03 -12.69 6.44
CA ARG A 59 7.99 -13.73 6.61
C ARG A 59 6.61 -13.08 6.58
N GLU A 60 5.58 -13.82 6.17
CA GLU A 60 4.21 -13.29 6.09
C GLU A 60 3.69 -12.77 7.44
N LYS A 61 4.05 -13.43 8.54
CA LYS A 61 3.73 -12.98 9.90
C LYS A 61 4.34 -11.63 10.28
N ASP A 62 5.38 -11.20 9.56
CA ASP A 62 6.07 -9.93 9.80
C ASP A 62 5.51 -8.79 8.93
N ILE A 63 4.50 -9.03 8.09
CA ILE A 63 3.88 -8.01 7.22
C ILE A 63 3.41 -6.81 8.04
N TRP A 64 2.71 -7.03 9.15
CA TRP A 64 2.20 -5.91 9.96
C TRP A 64 3.31 -5.12 10.67
N LYS A 65 4.53 -5.67 10.81
CA LYS A 65 5.68 -4.93 11.33
C LYS A 65 6.17 -3.85 10.36
N MET A 66 5.74 -3.88 9.10
CA MET A 66 6.04 -2.87 8.07
C MET A 66 5.44 -1.50 8.38
N ILE A 67 4.41 -1.43 9.23
CA ILE A 67 3.78 -0.16 9.61
C ILE A 67 4.74 0.72 10.43
N LEU A 68 5.73 0.09 11.08
CA LEU A 68 6.72 0.80 11.86
C LEU A 68 7.54 1.74 10.97
N PRO A 69 7.74 3.00 11.39
CA PRO A 69 8.52 3.96 10.63
C PRO A 69 9.94 3.42 10.37
N GLY A 70 10.51 3.77 9.22
CA GLY A 70 11.85 3.35 8.80
C GLY A 70 11.96 1.96 8.17
N ARG A 71 11.12 0.98 8.55
CA ARG A 71 11.11 -0.39 7.94
C ARG A 71 10.91 -0.36 6.43
N ARG A 72 10.04 0.53 5.98
CA ARG A 72 9.75 0.69 4.56
C ARG A 72 10.92 1.24 3.76
N TRP A 73 11.70 2.14 4.37
CA TRP A 73 12.88 2.75 3.75
C TRP A 73 14.01 1.73 3.59
N LEU A 74 14.22 0.89 4.60
CA LEU A 74 15.14 -0.25 4.56
C LEU A 74 14.92 -1.16 3.33
N HIS A 75 13.67 -1.31 2.89
CA HIS A 75 13.30 -2.16 1.76
C HIS A 75 12.92 -1.40 0.49
N PHE A 76 13.27 -0.10 0.38
CA PHE A 76 12.87 0.75 -0.74
C PHE A 76 13.27 0.16 -2.10
N ARG A 77 14.53 -0.26 -2.27
CA ARG A 77 15.01 -0.82 -3.54
C ARG A 77 14.26 -2.10 -3.94
N GLU A 78 13.90 -2.93 -2.96
CA GLU A 78 13.20 -4.19 -3.19
C GLU A 78 11.74 -4.00 -3.57
N LEU A 79 11.10 -2.98 -2.98
CA LEU A 79 9.72 -2.60 -3.25
C LEU A 79 9.56 -1.89 -4.59
N TYR A 80 10.44 -0.95 -4.91
CA TYR A 80 10.21 0.01 -6.00
C TYR A 80 11.11 -0.18 -7.22
N LEU A 81 12.29 -0.79 -7.09
CA LEU A 81 13.27 -0.84 -8.19
C LEU A 81 13.48 -2.25 -8.75
N LYS A 82 13.36 -3.27 -7.91
CA LYS A 82 13.58 -4.65 -8.35
C LYS A 82 12.27 -5.29 -8.85
N PRO A 83 12.25 -5.91 -10.04
CA PRO A 83 11.09 -6.63 -10.56
C PRO A 83 10.77 -7.91 -9.80
#